data_AF-A0A2V5YZR6-F1
#
_entry.id   AF-A0A2V5YZR6-F1
#
_cell.length_a   1.000
_cell.length_b   1.000
_cell.length_c   1.000
_cell.angle_alpha   90.00
_cell.angle_beta   90.00
_cell.angle_gamma   90.00
#
_symmetry.space_group_name_H-M   'P 1'
#
loop_
_entity.id
_entity.type
_entity.pdbx_description
1 polymer ?
#
loop_
_entity_poly.entity_id
_entity_poly.type
_entity_poly.pdbx_seq_one_letter_code
_entity_poly.pdbx_strand_id
1 'polypeptide(L)'
;KGGDKAYALLRDALKDTNKVGVAKVVIKTRQYLAGVKPEDGALVLELMHFADELADPEKLHVPKKMEVGKREMSMAKSLIDTMSSKWNPEKYKDDYREALMEVIEEKVEAGGKEIEEKPRKAPKPTKVIDLVSVLQKSLEESGAKKKTTAKSRGKKAHPAKKAA
;
A
#
# COMPACT_ATOMS: atom_id res chain seq x y z
N LYS A 1 21.77 -13.42 31.76
CA LYS A 1 22.43 -14.28 30.77
C LYS A 1 21.72 -15.64 30.76
N GLY A 2 20.94 -15.95 29.72
CA GLY A 2 20.07 -17.14 29.69
C GLY A 2 18.82 -17.01 28.82
N GLY A 3 18.49 -15.79 28.38
CA GLY A 3 17.31 -15.53 27.53
C GLY A 3 17.45 -16.07 26.11
N ASP A 4 18.66 -16.10 25.55
CA ASP A 4 18.88 -16.42 24.13
C ASP A 4 18.39 -17.83 23.75
N LYS A 5 18.61 -18.82 24.63
CA LYS A 5 18.15 -20.19 24.42
C LYS A 5 16.63 -20.29 24.47
N ALA A 6 15.99 -19.61 25.43
CA ALA A 6 14.53 -19.58 25.55
C ALA A 6 13.88 -18.84 24.38
N TYR A 7 14.50 -17.73 23.93
CA TYR A 7 14.07 -16.97 22.78
C TYR A 7 14.11 -17.80 21.50
N ALA A 8 15.25 -18.44 21.21
CA ALA A 8 15.40 -19.29 20.04
C ALA A 8 14.42 -20.46 20.06
N LEU A 9 14.26 -21.12 21.22
CA LEU A 9 13.29 -22.20 21.39
C LEU A 9 11.86 -21.75 21.07
N LEU A 10 11.42 -20.61 21.60
CA LEU A 10 10.08 -20.08 21.34
C LEU A 10 9.90 -19.71 19.86
N ARG A 11 10.87 -19.00 19.27
CA ARG A 11 10.84 -18.61 17.86
C ARG A 11 10.71 -19.83 16.96
N ASP A 12 11.55 -20.84 17.18
CA ASP A 12 11.60 -22.03 16.34
C ASP A 12 10.34 -22.90 16.55
N ALA A 13 9.86 -23.03 17.79
CA ALA A 13 8.61 -23.74 18.08
C ALA A 13 7.38 -23.07 17.42
N LEU A 14 7.27 -21.74 17.46
CA LEU A 14 6.18 -21.02 16.78
C LEU A 14 6.26 -21.21 15.26
N LYS A 15 7.48 -21.23 14.70
CA LYS A 15 7.72 -21.40 13.26
C LYS A 15 7.31 -22.80 12.81
N ASP A 16 7.76 -23.82 13.53
CA ASP A 16 7.48 -25.22 13.21
C ASP A 16 6.01 -25.56 13.38
N THR A 17 5.33 -24.94 14.33
CA THR A 17 3.89 -25.15 14.56
C THR A 17 2.99 -24.27 13.70
N ASN A 18 3.55 -23.32 12.95
CA ASN A 18 2.82 -22.30 12.19
C ASN A 18 1.77 -21.57 13.05
N LYS A 19 2.16 -21.20 14.28
CA LYS A 19 1.30 -20.52 15.24
C LYS A 19 1.82 -19.13 15.59
N VAL A 20 0.93 -18.31 16.12
CA VAL A 20 1.22 -16.98 16.65
C VAL A 20 0.89 -16.97 18.14
N GLY A 21 1.74 -16.34 18.94
CA GLY A 21 1.46 -16.09 20.35
C GLY A 21 0.59 -14.85 20.51
N VAL A 22 -0.42 -14.91 21.38
CA VAL A 22 -1.21 -13.72 21.75
C VAL A 22 -0.79 -13.26 23.13
N ALA A 23 -0.45 -11.99 23.27
CA ALA A 23 0.04 -11.41 24.50
C ALA A 23 -0.58 -10.03 24.77
N LYS A 24 -0.55 -9.62 26.05
CA LYS A 24 -0.77 -8.22 26.44
C LYS A 24 0.59 -7.63 26.77
N VAL A 25 0.91 -6.49 26.17
CA VAL A 25 2.19 -5.79 26.36
C VAL A 25 1.94 -4.38 26.84
N VAL A 26 2.79 -3.86 27.71
CA VAL A 26 2.73 -2.45 28.14
C VAL A 26 3.87 -1.71 27.45
N ILE A 27 3.51 -0.73 26.64
CA ILE A 27 4.48 0.16 25.98
C ILE A 27 4.30 1.54 26.60
N LYS A 28 5.35 2.03 27.26
CA LYS A 28 5.31 3.23 28.10
C LYS A 28 4.27 3.09 29.22
N THR A 29 3.12 3.73 29.07
CA THR A 29 2.05 3.79 30.08
C THR A 29 0.76 3.11 29.63
N ARG A 30 0.68 2.62 28.38
CA ARG A 30 -0.53 2.01 27.83
C ARG A 30 -0.33 0.52 27.57
N GLN A 31 -1.35 -0.26 27.89
CA GLN A 31 -1.43 -1.68 27.56
C GLN A 31 -2.01 -1.86 26.16
N TYR A 32 -1.43 -2.80 25.40
CA TYR A 32 -1.84 -3.17 24.06
C TYR A 32 -2.06 -4.67 23.97
N LEU A 33 -2.97 -5.10 23.10
CA LEU A 33 -3.03 -6.47 22.63
C LEU A 33 -1.97 -6.65 21.53
N ALA A 34 -1.27 -7.77 21.51
CA ALA A 34 -0.24 -8.01 20.52
C ALA A 34 -0.16 -9.47 20.08
N GLY A 35 0.15 -9.67 18.80
CA GLY A 35 0.57 -10.93 18.23
C GLY A 35 2.10 -11.02 18.23
N VAL A 36 2.64 -12.17 18.64
CA VAL A 36 4.08 -12.48 18.60
C VAL A 36 4.28 -13.60 17.60
N LYS A 37 4.95 -13.29 16.48
CA LYS A 37 5.18 -14.25 15.40
C LYS A 37 6.64 -14.37 15.01
N PRO A 38 7.12 -15.55 14.58
CA PRO A 38 8.45 -15.70 14.04
C PRO A 38 8.48 -15.24 12.57
N GLU A 39 9.43 -14.36 12.23
CA GLU A 39 9.64 -13.84 10.88
C GLU A 39 11.12 -13.49 10.69
N ASP A 40 11.69 -13.85 9.55
CA ASP A 40 13.08 -13.55 9.18
C ASP A 40 14.14 -13.87 10.26
N GLY A 41 13.92 -14.93 11.04
CA GLY A 41 14.85 -15.36 12.10
C GLY A 41 14.72 -14.59 13.41
N ALA A 42 13.73 -13.72 13.55
CA ALA A 42 13.39 -13.00 14.77
C ALA A 42 11.93 -13.24 15.20
N LEU A 43 11.60 -12.85 16.43
CA LEU A 43 10.23 -12.65 16.87
C LEU A 43 9.83 -11.21 16.56
N VAL A 44 8.72 -11.06 15.83
CA VAL A 44 8.08 -9.80 15.49
C VAL A 44 6.84 -9.62 16.36
N LEU A 45 6.68 -8.40 16.87
CA LEU A 45 5.54 -7.99 17.67
C LEU A 45 4.60 -7.14 16.80
N GLU A 46 3.39 -7.60 16.57
CA GLU A 46 2.32 -6.87 15.89
C GLU A 46 1.30 -6.36 16.91
N LEU A 47 1.09 -5.05 16.95
CA LEU A 47 0.07 -4.47 17.82
C LEU A 47 -1.31 -4.65 17.19
N MET A 48 -2.27 -5.08 17.99
CA MET A 48 -3.64 -5.34 17.59
C MET A 48 -4.59 -4.43 18.38
N HIS A 49 -5.70 -4.07 17.74
CA HIS A 49 -6.82 -3.42 18.40
C HIS A 49 -7.54 -4.38 19.34
N PHE A 50 -8.03 -3.87 20.47
CA PHE A 50 -8.99 -4.61 21.29
C PHE A 50 -10.36 -4.63 20.60
N ALA A 51 -11.21 -5.59 20.99
CA ALA A 51 -12.52 -5.78 20.37
C ALA A 51 -13.43 -4.54 20.47
N ASP A 52 -13.32 -3.78 21.54
CA ASP A 52 -14.05 -2.53 21.79
C ASP A 52 -13.51 -1.34 20.98
N GLU A 53 -12.29 -1.43 20.44
CA GLU A 53 -11.70 -0.42 19.56
C GLU A 53 -12.10 -0.63 18.09
N LEU A 54 -12.70 -1.78 17.74
CA LEU A 54 -13.10 -2.09 16.38
C LEU A 54 -14.42 -1.38 16.02
N ALA A 55 -14.43 -0.73 14.85
CA ALA A 55 -15.65 -0.18 14.29
C ALA A 55 -16.57 -1.32 13.80
N ASP A 56 -17.83 -1.27 14.20
CA ASP A 56 -18.86 -2.23 13.77
C ASP A 56 -19.18 -2.04 12.27
N PRO A 57 -18.89 -3.03 11.41
CA PRO A 57 -19.15 -2.92 9.98
C PRO A 57 -20.61 -2.67 9.63
N GLU A 58 -21.56 -3.12 10.46
CA GLU A 58 -22.99 -2.93 10.21
C GLU A 58 -23.43 -1.47 10.39
N LYS A 59 -22.70 -0.72 11.21
CA LYS A 59 -22.92 0.72 11.42
C LYS A 59 -22.23 1.58 10.38
N LEU A 60 -21.38 0.99 9.54
CA LEU A 60 -20.74 1.71 8.45
C LEU A 60 -21.67 1.78 7.24
N HIS A 61 -21.77 2.95 6.63
CA HIS A 61 -22.46 3.13 5.35
C HIS A 61 -21.61 2.58 4.19
N VAL A 62 -21.43 1.26 4.14
CA VAL A 62 -20.74 0.57 3.03
C VAL A 62 -21.79 0.18 1.99
N PRO A 63 -21.58 0.50 0.70
CA PRO A 63 -22.48 0.05 -0.36
C PRO A 63 -22.60 -1.48 -0.35
N LYS A 64 -23.84 -1.99 -0.28
CA LYS A 64 -24.11 -3.42 -0.45
C LYS A 64 -23.74 -3.86 -1.87
N LYS A 65 -23.59 -5.16 -2.09
CA LYS A 65 -23.21 -5.76 -3.38
C LYS A 65 -23.97 -5.11 -4.55
N MET A 66 -23.26 -4.30 -5.33
CA MET A 66 -23.75 -3.71 -6.57
C MET A 66 -23.22 -4.51 -7.75
N GLU A 67 -24.03 -4.71 -8.78
CA GLU A 67 -23.54 -5.27 -10.03
C GLU A 67 -22.68 -4.23 -10.75
N VAL A 68 -21.38 -4.53 -10.88
CA VAL A 68 -20.44 -3.71 -11.63
C VAL A 68 -20.32 -4.25 -13.05
N GLY A 69 -20.38 -3.38 -14.06
CA GLY A 69 -20.27 -3.77 -15.45
C GLY A 69 -18.91 -4.38 -15.79
N LYS A 70 -18.88 -5.42 -16.63
CA LYS A 70 -17.62 -6.10 -17.05
C LYS A 70 -16.61 -5.13 -17.68
N ARG A 71 -17.08 -4.13 -18.43
CA ARG A 71 -16.24 -3.11 -19.07
C ARG A 71 -15.59 -2.18 -18.05
N GLU A 72 -16.33 -1.74 -17.06
CA GLU A 72 -15.86 -0.86 -15.98
C GLU A 72 -14.82 -1.60 -15.13
N MET A 73 -15.09 -2.86 -14.79
CA MET A 73 -14.15 -3.71 -14.06
C MET A 73 -12.84 -3.91 -14.83
N SER A 74 -12.91 -4.15 -16.15
CA SER A 74 -11.72 -4.30 -17.01
C SER A 74 -10.88 -3.02 -17.07
N MET A 75 -11.55 -1.86 -17.17
CA MET A 75 -10.89 -0.56 -17.17
C MET A 75 -10.21 -0.27 -15.82
N ALA A 76 -10.92 -0.52 -14.71
CA ALA A 76 -10.36 -0.34 -13.36
C ALA A 76 -9.12 -1.20 -13.14
N LYS A 77 -9.15 -2.48 -13.54
CA LYS A 77 -7.98 -3.37 -13.49
C LYS A 77 -6.81 -2.85 -14.31
N SER A 78 -7.06 -2.42 -15.55
CA SER A 78 -6.00 -1.88 -16.42
C SER A 78 -5.34 -0.63 -15.82
N LEU A 79 -6.13 0.22 -15.14
CA LEU A 79 -5.58 1.39 -14.44
C LEU A 79 -4.71 0.97 -13.25
N ILE A 80 -5.20 0.03 -12.43
CA ILE A 80 -4.41 -0.51 -11.31
C ILE A 80 -3.09 -1.08 -11.82
N ASP A 81 -3.10 -1.85 -12.91
CA ASP A 81 -1.89 -2.41 -13.50
C ASP A 81 -0.91 -1.32 -13.97
N THR A 82 -1.43 -0.22 -14.52
CA THR A 82 -0.62 0.92 -14.99
C THR A 82 -0.01 1.71 -13.82
N MET A 83 -0.73 1.81 -12.69
CA MET A 83 -0.29 2.52 -11.48
C MET A 83 0.53 1.63 -10.53
N SER A 84 0.51 0.31 -10.72
CA SER A 84 1.21 -0.64 -9.88
C SER A 84 2.72 -0.54 -10.10
N SER A 85 3.48 -0.60 -9.01
CA SER A 85 4.94 -0.62 -9.04
C SER A 85 5.49 -1.55 -7.96
N LYS A 86 6.78 -1.87 -8.04
CA LYS A 86 7.44 -2.64 -6.99
C LYS A 86 7.46 -1.82 -5.70
N TRP A 87 7.03 -2.44 -4.60
CA TRP A 87 7.11 -1.85 -3.27
C TRP A 87 8.57 -1.50 -2.96
N ASN A 88 8.81 -0.23 -2.65
CA ASN A 88 10.08 0.23 -2.11
C ASN A 88 9.77 1.11 -0.88
N PRO A 89 9.98 0.59 0.35
CA PRO A 89 9.67 1.32 1.57
C PRO A 89 10.52 2.60 1.72
N GLU A 90 11.73 2.63 1.16
CA GLU A 90 12.65 3.79 1.27
C GLU A 90 12.12 5.05 0.57
N LYS A 91 11.11 4.91 -0.30
CA LYS A 91 10.47 6.07 -0.96
C LYS A 91 9.54 6.84 -0.03
N TYR A 92 9.12 6.25 1.07
CA TYR A 92 8.18 6.85 2.01
C TYR A 92 8.98 7.40 3.18
N LYS A 93 8.85 8.69 3.40
CA LYS A 93 9.52 9.40 4.48
C LYS A 93 8.50 9.92 5.48
N ASP A 94 8.99 10.20 6.67
CA ASP A 94 8.22 10.86 7.70
C ASP A 94 8.20 12.36 7.41
N ASP A 95 7.18 12.81 6.66
CA ASP A 95 6.99 14.21 6.29
C ASP A 95 6.93 15.13 7.52
N TYR A 96 6.46 14.62 8.67
CA TYR A 96 6.43 15.38 9.91
C TYR A 96 7.86 15.58 10.45
N ARG A 97 8.68 14.52 10.43
CA ARG A 97 10.08 14.61 10.82
C ARG A 97 10.86 15.55 9.90
N GLU A 98 10.66 15.49 8.59
CA GLU A 98 11.32 16.40 7.65
C GLU A 98 10.91 17.86 7.93
N ALA A 99 9.60 18.15 8.04
CA ALA A 99 9.12 19.49 8.36
C ALA A 99 9.64 20.01 9.71
N LEU A 100 9.76 19.13 10.71
CA LEU A 100 10.33 19.49 12.01
C LEU A 100 11.82 19.82 11.91
N MET A 101 12.58 19.05 11.14
CA MET A 101 14.01 19.32 10.91
C MET A 101 14.23 20.63 10.18
N GLU A 102 13.42 20.95 9.15
CA GLU A 102 13.47 22.25 8.46
C GLU A 102 13.25 23.41 9.43
N VAL A 103 12.24 23.31 10.31
CA VAL A 103 11.99 24.33 11.34
C VAL A 103 13.14 24.44 12.35
N ILE A 104 13.76 23.32 12.72
CA ILE A 104 14.93 23.33 13.61
C ILE A 104 16.11 24.02 12.92
N GLU A 105 16.39 23.72 11.65
CA GLU A 105 17.47 24.33 10.87
C GLU A 105 17.24 25.83 10.71
N GLU A 106 16.03 26.25 10.31
CA GLU A 106 15.68 27.67 10.22
C GLU A 106 15.85 28.38 11.59
N LYS A 107 15.56 27.71 12.72
CA LYS A 107 15.72 28.30 14.07
C LYS A 107 17.19 28.44 14.44
N VAL A 108 18.01 27.46 14.08
CA VAL A 108 19.46 27.49 14.29
C VAL A 108 20.08 28.60 13.46
N GLU A 109 19.71 28.72 12.18
CA GLU A 109 20.16 29.80 11.28
C GLU A 109 19.71 31.18 11.76
N ALA A 110 18.49 31.30 12.30
CA ALA A 110 17.95 32.53 12.87
C ALA A 110 18.53 32.87 14.27
N GLY A 111 19.50 32.09 14.78
CA GLY A 111 20.13 32.31 16.08
C GLY A 111 19.18 32.13 17.26
N GLY A 112 18.17 31.27 17.14
CA GLY A 112 17.18 30.99 18.18
C GLY A 112 15.98 31.94 18.23
N LYS A 113 15.81 32.83 17.23
CA LYS A 113 14.62 33.69 17.12
C LYS A 113 13.42 32.93 16.55
N GLU A 114 12.22 33.35 16.96
CA GLU A 114 10.96 32.79 16.49
C GLU A 114 10.77 33.08 14.99
N ILE A 115 10.43 32.06 14.20
CA ILE A 115 10.24 32.16 12.75
C ILE A 115 8.74 32.27 12.48
N GLU A 116 8.35 33.18 11.58
CA GLU A 116 6.96 33.31 11.13
C GLU A 116 6.48 32.06 10.39
N GLU A 117 5.28 31.59 10.74
CA GLU A 117 4.62 30.45 10.09
C GLU A 117 4.33 30.77 8.61
N LYS A 118 5.01 30.10 7.68
CA LYS A 118 4.68 30.20 6.25
C LYS A 118 3.29 29.58 6.00
N PRO A 119 2.37 30.26 5.28
CA PRO A 119 1.04 29.74 5.04
C PRO A 119 1.09 28.45 4.20
N ARG A 120 0.55 27.35 4.74
CA ARG A 120 0.38 26.09 4.02
C ARG A 120 -0.60 26.29 2.86
N LYS A 121 -0.17 25.99 1.63
CA LYS A 121 -1.06 25.98 0.46
C LYS A 121 -2.11 24.87 0.66
N ALA A 122 -3.36 25.28 0.80
CA ALA A 122 -4.47 24.33 0.87
C ALA A 122 -4.56 23.55 -0.46
N PRO A 123 -4.73 22.21 -0.41
CA PRO A 123 -4.97 21.43 -1.62
C PRO A 123 -6.27 21.90 -2.28
N LYS A 124 -6.25 22.06 -3.60
CA LYS A 124 -7.44 22.48 -4.37
C LYS A 124 -8.47 21.35 -4.38
N PRO A 125 -9.77 21.63 -4.15
CA PRO A 125 -10.81 20.61 -4.24
C PRO A 125 -10.91 20.09 -5.68
N THR A 126 -10.81 18.78 -5.86
CA THR A 126 -11.11 18.10 -7.13
C THR A 126 -12.60 17.76 -7.16
N LYS A 127 -13.37 18.46 -8.00
CA LYS A 127 -14.81 18.18 -8.20
C LYS A 127 -14.95 17.00 -9.17
N VAL A 128 -15.13 15.80 -8.64
CA VAL A 128 -15.29 14.57 -9.42
C VAL A 128 -16.78 14.42 -9.80
N ILE A 129 -17.15 14.78 -11.04
CA ILE A 129 -18.54 14.70 -11.53
C ILE A 129 -18.75 13.49 -12.47
N ASP A 130 -17.70 12.97 -13.09
CA ASP A 130 -17.80 11.80 -13.96
C ASP A 130 -16.53 10.95 -13.91
N LEU A 131 -16.61 9.83 -13.19
CA LEU A 131 -15.52 8.90 -13.01
C LEU A 131 -15.07 8.29 -14.35
N VAL A 132 -15.97 8.08 -15.31
CA VAL A 132 -15.62 7.42 -16.57
C VAL A 132 -14.74 8.32 -17.43
N SER A 133 -15.06 9.61 -17.54
CA SER A 133 -14.22 10.56 -18.26
C SER A 133 -12.91 10.86 -17.54
N VAL A 134 -12.89 10.86 -16.19
CA VAL A 134 -11.64 11.02 -15.42
C VAL A 134 -10.72 9.80 -15.61
N LEU A 135 -11.27 8.58 -15.60
CA LEU A 135 -10.50 7.36 -15.85
C LEU A 135 -9.94 7.33 -17.27
N GLN A 136 -10.73 7.72 -18.27
CA GLN A 136 -10.25 7.84 -19.66
C GLN A 136 -9.13 8.87 -19.78
N LYS A 137 -9.28 10.05 -19.19
CA LYS A 137 -8.22 11.08 -19.15
C LYS A 137 -6.96 10.58 -18.45
N SER A 138 -7.10 9.91 -17.30
CA SER A 138 -5.94 9.35 -16.58
C SER A 138 -5.19 8.29 -17.41
N LEU A 139 -5.90 7.48 -18.20
CA LEU A 139 -5.31 6.50 -19.11
C LEU A 139 -4.60 7.17 -20.32
N GLU A 140 -5.16 8.26 -20.84
CA GLU A 140 -4.57 9.05 -21.91
C GLU A 140 -3.31 9.82 -21.47
N GLU A 141 -3.35 10.39 -20.25
CA GLU A 141 -2.22 11.10 -19.62
C GLU A 141 -1.10 10.15 -19.21
N SER A 142 -1.42 8.90 -18.83
CA SER A 142 -0.44 7.86 -18.48
C SER A 142 0.29 7.24 -19.68
N GLY A 143 0.07 7.74 -20.91
CA GLY A 143 0.93 7.43 -22.05
C GLY A 143 0.83 6.01 -22.61
N ALA A 144 -0.28 5.30 -22.40
CA ALA A 144 -0.52 3.97 -22.99
C ALA A 144 -0.89 4.03 -24.50
N LYS A 145 -0.18 4.85 -25.29
CA LYS A 145 -0.24 4.77 -26.77
C LYS A 145 0.67 3.65 -27.25
N LYS A 146 0.09 2.45 -27.32
CA LYS A 146 0.17 1.53 -28.48
C LYS A 146 1.50 1.52 -29.26
N LYS A 147 2.46 0.68 -28.86
CA LYS A 147 3.42 0.07 -29.81
C LYS A 147 2.76 -1.16 -30.45
N THR A 148 1.79 -0.95 -31.34
CA THR A 148 1.45 -1.99 -32.33
C THR A 148 2.42 -1.85 -33.49
N THR A 149 3.48 -2.64 -33.46
CA THR A 149 4.37 -2.87 -34.60
C THR A 149 3.57 -3.49 -35.74
N ALA A 150 3.33 -2.71 -36.78
CA ALA A 150 3.05 -3.23 -38.11
C ALA A 150 4.25 -4.07 -38.58
N LYS A 151 4.05 -5.36 -38.85
CA LYS A 151 4.96 -6.13 -39.71
C LYS A 151 4.18 -7.05 -40.65
N SER A 152 4.02 -6.53 -41.86
CA SER A 152 3.94 -7.15 -43.18
C SER A 152 3.28 -8.53 -43.36
N ARG A 153 2.21 -8.49 -44.16
CA ARG A 153 1.79 -9.49 -45.16
C ARG A 153 2.92 -10.41 -45.66
N GLY A 154 2.74 -11.72 -45.52
CA GLY A 154 3.52 -12.77 -46.18
C GLY A 154 2.62 -13.91 -46.67
N LYS A 155 2.33 -13.90 -47.97
CA LYS A 155 1.87 -14.97 -48.89
C LYS A 155 1.05 -16.17 -48.38
N LYS A 156 -0.15 -16.28 -48.97
CA LYS A 156 -0.91 -17.51 -49.20
C LYS A 156 -0.05 -18.60 -49.86
N ALA A 157 -0.13 -19.82 -49.34
CA ALA A 157 0.11 -21.06 -50.09
C ALA A 157 -0.96 -22.09 -49.68
N HIS A 158 -1.67 -22.62 -50.67
CA HIS A 158 -2.71 -23.65 -50.57
C HIS A 158 -2.16 -24.99 -50.05
N PRO A 159 -2.92 -25.79 -49.28
CA PRO A 159 -2.71 -27.22 -49.24
C PRO A 159 -3.53 -27.91 -50.35
N ALA A 160 -2.84 -28.67 -51.20
CA ALA A 160 -3.44 -29.58 -52.16
C ALA A 160 -3.64 -30.99 -51.54
N LYS A 161 -4.79 -31.56 -51.92
CA LYS A 161 -5.37 -32.91 -51.74
C LYS A 161 -4.48 -34.13 -51.40
N LYS A 162 -5.09 -35.01 -50.57
CA LYS A 162 -5.19 -36.50 -50.58
C LYS A 162 -3.92 -37.35 -50.73
N ALA A 163 -3.74 -38.33 -49.83
CA ALA A 163 -4.06 -39.77 -50.04
C ALA A 163 -3.52 -40.68 -48.91
N ALA A 164 -4.19 -41.84 -48.77
CA ALA A 164 -3.90 -43.03 -47.95
C ALA A 164 -4.15 -42.93 -46.43
#